data_AF-A0A449BKV4-F1
#
_entry.id   AF-A0A449BKV4-F1
#
_cell.length_a   1.000
_cell.length_b   1.000
_cell.length_c   1.000
_cell.angle_alpha   90.00
_cell.angle_beta   90.00
_cell.angle_gamma   90.00
#
_symmetry.space_group_name_H-M   'P 1'
#
loop_
_entity.id
_entity.type
_entity.pdbx_description
1 polymer ?
#
loop_
_entity_poly.entity_id
_entity_poly.type
_entity_poly.pdbx_seq_one_letter_code
_entity_poly.pdbx_strand_id
1 'polypeptide(L)'
;MARANKNEVSKKEVKEKKVSGVLTGVKEESPKGELFFKIVLYIMAAGLLAITLYFVIDTIFNKSDKGFEPTYHANNYVNVSHVRQIVDGENFENIEHVGIRYALDHYKYVYVLFIADYDQSSIDEKALDRQTEALNVVNELFGLSVKKELAVTNPDVEDYTIVTLGDEVAIFFVDVTLSDNAAYRSVVDTGEGQAASASLPVMLEVTDGIDLNWFGPWTAIDKNPSSVTKLNSVLESLK
;
A
#
# COMPACT_ATOMS: atom_id res chain seq x y z
N MET A 1 -4.88 -12.80 80.68
CA MET A 1 -6.32 -12.53 80.82
C MET A 1 -6.74 -11.77 79.58
N ALA A 2 -7.24 -12.46 78.56
CA ALA A 2 -8.65 -12.79 78.32
C ALA A 2 -9.40 -11.68 77.58
N ARG A 3 -9.63 -11.93 76.28
CA ARG A 3 -10.82 -11.57 75.46
C ARG A 3 -10.94 -10.06 75.15
N ALA A 4 -11.47 -9.60 74.02
CA ALA A 4 -12.45 -10.20 73.12
C ALA A 4 -12.32 -9.60 71.71
N ASN A 5 -12.52 -10.46 70.74
CA ASN A 5 -13.02 -10.15 69.41
C ASN A 5 -14.55 -9.99 69.53
N LYS A 6 -15.16 -8.98 68.87
CA LYS A 6 -16.43 -9.09 68.10
C LYS A 6 -17.15 -7.75 67.87
N ASN A 7 -17.48 -7.58 66.59
CA ASN A 7 -18.77 -7.19 65.99
C ASN A 7 -19.26 -5.76 66.20
N GLU A 8 -19.24 -4.92 65.16
CA GLU A 8 -20.16 -4.86 63.99
C GLU A 8 -21.42 -4.03 64.25
N VAL A 9 -21.45 -2.89 63.55
CA VAL A 9 -22.52 -2.40 62.67
C VAL A 9 -23.97 -2.46 63.21
N SER A 10 -24.57 -1.29 63.46
CA SER A 10 -25.85 -0.98 62.81
C SER A 10 -26.15 0.54 62.74
N LYS A 11 -26.42 0.96 61.51
CA LYS A 11 -27.31 2.00 60.99
C LYS A 11 -28.02 2.95 61.97
N LYS A 12 -28.03 4.24 61.62
CA LYS A 12 -29.26 4.98 61.27
C LYS A 12 -28.93 6.36 60.67
N GLU A 13 -29.40 6.59 59.44
CA GLU A 13 -29.50 7.90 58.81
C GLU A 13 -30.50 8.78 59.57
N VAL A 14 -30.15 10.05 59.81
CA VAL A 14 -31.13 11.09 60.18
C VAL A 14 -30.81 12.41 59.48
N LYS A 15 -31.60 12.65 58.42
CA LYS A 15 -32.22 13.88 57.93
C LYS A 15 -31.69 15.26 58.38
N GLU A 16 -31.42 16.05 57.32
CA GLU A 16 -31.86 17.43 57.06
C GLU A 16 -31.55 18.55 58.06
N LYS A 17 -30.87 19.60 57.55
CA LYS A 17 -31.54 20.88 57.27
C LYS A 17 -30.63 21.83 56.47
N LYS A 18 -31.20 22.42 55.41
CA LYS A 18 -30.78 23.69 54.83
C LYS A 18 -30.86 24.78 55.92
N VAL A 19 -29.97 25.77 55.86
CA VAL A 19 -30.30 27.22 55.79
C VAL A 19 -29.15 28.08 56.34
N SER A 20 -28.84 29.09 55.51
CA SER A 20 -28.37 30.44 55.87
C SER A 20 -27.01 30.62 56.52
N GLY A 21 -26.14 31.20 55.72
CA GLY A 21 -25.11 32.11 56.19
C GLY A 21 -24.45 32.70 54.96
N VAL A 22 -25.03 33.77 54.42
CA VAL A 22 -24.32 34.66 53.50
C VAL A 22 -23.06 35.11 54.24
N LEU A 23 -21.94 34.46 53.97
CA LEU A 23 -20.62 35.00 54.22
C LEU A 23 -20.31 35.83 52.99
N THR A 24 -20.64 37.12 53.07
CA THR A 24 -20.07 38.17 52.23
C THR A 24 -18.55 38.11 52.37
N GLY A 25 -17.92 37.25 51.57
CA GLY A 25 -16.50 37.29 51.31
C GLY A 25 -16.23 38.54 50.49
N VAL A 26 -15.54 39.49 51.12
CA VAL A 26 -15.09 40.74 50.53
C VAL A 26 -14.47 40.46 49.17
N LYS A 27 -15.10 41.00 48.12
CA LYS A 27 -14.58 40.99 46.76
C LYS A 27 -13.44 42.02 46.72
N GLU A 28 -12.25 41.63 47.20
CA GLU A 28 -11.03 42.35 46.84
C GLU A 28 -10.74 42.01 45.38
N GLU A 29 -11.40 42.71 44.46
CA GLU A 29 -10.94 42.84 43.09
C GLU A 29 -9.62 43.59 43.13
N SER A 30 -8.52 42.88 43.38
CA SER A 30 -7.19 43.40 43.08
C SER A 30 -7.05 43.37 41.56
N PRO A 31 -7.03 44.54 40.86
CA PRO A 31 -6.93 44.57 39.40
C PRO A 31 -5.63 43.92 38.91
N LYS A 32 -4.61 43.81 39.77
CA LYS A 32 -3.36 43.10 39.47
C LYS A 32 -3.52 41.58 39.55
N GLY A 33 -4.34 41.06 40.46
CA GLY A 33 -4.63 39.63 40.58
C GLY A 33 -5.52 39.11 39.44
N GLU A 34 -6.52 39.89 39.04
CA GLU A 34 -7.37 39.57 37.90
C GLU A 34 -6.58 39.59 36.57
N LEU A 35 -5.70 40.58 36.40
CA LEU A 35 -4.83 40.67 35.23
C LEU A 35 -3.86 39.48 35.16
N PHE A 36 -3.26 39.08 36.30
CA PHE A 36 -2.41 37.90 36.38
C PHE A 36 -3.19 36.62 36.03
N PHE A 37 -4.38 36.43 36.59
CA PHE A 37 -5.22 35.27 36.29
C PHE A 37 -5.62 35.21 34.81
N LYS A 38 -5.97 36.35 34.19
CA LYS A 38 -6.26 36.44 32.75
C LYS A 38 -5.05 36.06 31.90
N ILE A 39 -3.86 36.56 32.22
CA ILE A 39 -2.62 36.23 31.50
C ILE A 39 -2.33 34.73 31.61
N VAL A 40 -2.41 34.16 32.81
CA VAL A 40 -2.21 32.71 33.02
C VAL A 40 -3.24 31.88 32.26
N LEU A 41 -4.51 32.30 32.25
CA LEU A 41 -5.56 31.64 31.48
C LEU A 41 -5.29 31.68 29.97
N TYR A 42 -4.82 32.81 29.43
CA TYR A 42 -4.44 32.93 28.02
C TYR A 42 -3.24 32.06 27.66
N ILE A 43 -2.24 31.95 28.55
CA ILE A 43 -1.09 31.06 28.34
C ILE A 43 -1.53 29.59 28.35
N MET A 44 -2.41 29.20 29.27
CA MET A 44 -2.96 27.85 29.33
C MET A 44 -3.79 27.53 28.07
N ALA A 45 -4.64 28.47 27.63
CA ALA A 45 -5.43 28.32 26.42
C ALA A 45 -4.54 28.23 25.16
N ALA A 46 -3.48 29.04 25.08
CA ALA A 46 -2.51 28.99 24.00
C ALA A 46 -1.73 27.65 24.00
N GLY A 47 -1.34 27.15 25.18
CA GLY A 47 -0.70 25.84 25.31
C GLY A 47 -1.63 24.70 24.88
N LEU A 48 -2.90 24.75 25.28
CA LEU A 48 -3.90 23.74 24.92
C LEU A 48 -4.23 23.78 23.42
N LEU A 49 -4.29 24.97 22.82
CA LEU A 49 -4.38 25.16 21.38
C LEU A 49 -3.15 24.62 20.66
N ALA A 50 -1.93 24.90 21.14
CA ALA A 50 -0.70 24.38 20.54
C ALA A 50 -0.64 22.85 20.58
N ILE A 51 -1.04 22.24 21.70
CA ILE A 51 -1.13 20.77 21.83
C ILE A 51 -2.19 20.21 20.88
N THR A 52 -3.37 20.84 20.80
CA THR A 52 -4.44 20.40 19.89
C THR A 52 -4.00 20.53 18.43
N LEU A 53 -3.35 21.65 18.07
CA LEU A 53 -2.83 21.87 16.73
C LEU A 53 -1.72 20.86 16.41
N TYR A 54 -0.84 20.56 17.36
CA TYR A 54 0.15 19.50 17.23
C TYR A 54 -0.53 18.16 16.95
N PHE A 55 -1.54 17.76 17.73
CA PHE A 55 -2.27 16.51 17.47
C PHE A 55 -3.04 16.51 16.16
N VAL A 56 -3.57 17.64 15.70
CA VAL A 56 -4.25 17.76 14.40
C VAL A 56 -3.25 17.66 13.26
N ILE A 57 -2.10 18.34 13.35
CA ILE A 57 -0.99 18.25 12.39
C ILE A 57 -0.46 16.81 12.38
N ASP A 58 -0.17 16.24 13.54
CA ASP A 58 0.23 14.84 13.72
C ASP A 58 -0.84 13.89 13.16
N THR A 59 -2.13 14.14 13.34
CA THR A 59 -3.18 13.29 12.76
C THR A 59 -3.35 13.47 11.25
N ILE A 60 -3.05 14.66 10.70
CA ILE A 60 -3.14 14.93 9.25
C ILE A 60 -1.90 14.42 8.52
N PHE A 61 -0.71 14.62 9.09
CA PHE A 61 0.58 14.25 8.50
C PHE A 61 1.07 12.86 8.93
N ASN A 62 0.76 12.42 10.16
CA ASN A 62 1.05 11.07 10.68
C ASN A 62 -0.18 10.16 10.71
N LYS A 63 -1.26 10.48 9.97
CA LYS A 63 -2.15 9.44 9.43
C LYS A 63 -1.35 8.64 8.40
N SER A 64 -0.48 7.81 8.94
CA SER A 64 0.17 6.68 8.34
C SER A 64 0.03 6.64 6.81
N ASP A 65 0.95 7.33 6.13
CA ASP A 65 1.85 6.62 5.24
C ASP A 65 2.39 5.40 6.01
N LYS A 66 1.57 4.35 6.15
CA LYS A 66 2.16 3.04 5.97
C LYS A 66 2.50 3.07 4.49
N GLY A 67 3.73 3.48 4.19
CA GLY A 67 4.25 3.41 2.83
C GLY A 67 3.84 2.06 2.27
N PHE A 68 3.40 2.04 1.02
CA PHE A 68 3.02 0.81 0.35
C PHE A 68 4.09 -0.25 0.62
N GLU A 69 3.72 -1.31 1.33
CA GLU A 69 4.57 -2.48 1.54
C GLU A 69 4.19 -3.47 0.42
N PRO A 70 4.98 -3.54 -0.66
CA PRO A 70 4.64 -4.40 -1.79
C PRO A 70 4.61 -5.87 -1.38
N THR A 71 3.65 -6.62 -1.92
CA THR A 71 3.53 -8.06 -1.71
C THR A 71 4.79 -8.82 -2.18
N TYR A 72 5.41 -8.37 -3.27
CA TYR A 72 6.67 -8.92 -3.79
C TYR A 72 7.84 -7.95 -3.58
N HIS A 73 9.05 -8.34 -3.99
CA HIS A 73 10.23 -7.50 -3.83
C HIS A 73 10.02 -6.13 -4.52
N ALA A 74 10.31 -5.03 -3.83
CA ALA A 74 9.95 -3.68 -4.29
C ALA A 74 10.47 -3.34 -5.70
N ASN A 75 11.68 -3.79 -6.03
CA ASN A 75 12.30 -3.59 -7.35
C ASN A 75 11.67 -4.42 -8.48
N ASN A 76 10.77 -5.35 -8.17
CA ASN A 76 9.92 -5.99 -9.16
C ASN A 76 8.66 -5.14 -9.45
N TYR A 77 8.38 -4.07 -8.68
CA TYR A 77 7.31 -3.13 -8.99
C TYR A 77 7.80 -2.03 -9.90
N VAL A 78 7.09 -1.83 -11.01
CA VAL A 78 7.37 -0.80 -12.01
C VAL A 78 6.16 0.11 -12.17
N ASN A 79 6.40 1.29 -12.72
CA ASN A 79 5.33 2.24 -13.03
C ASN A 79 4.83 2.06 -14.47
N VAL A 80 3.62 2.56 -14.71
CA VAL A 80 3.02 2.61 -16.05
C VAL A 80 3.90 3.37 -17.05
N SER A 81 4.67 4.37 -16.60
CA SER A 81 5.65 5.06 -17.45
C SER A 81 6.70 4.10 -18.00
N HIS A 82 7.29 3.22 -17.17
CA HIS A 82 8.28 2.24 -17.61
C HIS A 82 7.67 1.26 -18.62
N VAL A 83 6.42 0.83 -18.40
CA VAL A 83 5.74 -0.05 -19.37
C VAL A 83 5.45 0.67 -20.68
N ARG A 84 5.12 1.97 -20.63
CA ARG A 84 4.97 2.78 -21.85
C ARG A 84 6.25 2.84 -22.66
N GLN A 85 7.42 3.01 -22.03
CA GLN A 85 8.71 3.00 -22.72
C GLN A 85 8.92 1.68 -23.50
N ILE A 86 8.50 0.55 -22.92
CA ILE A 86 8.55 -0.76 -23.59
C ILE A 86 7.58 -0.81 -24.78
N VAL A 87 6.32 -0.43 -24.56
CA VAL A 87 5.26 -0.49 -25.59
C VAL A 87 5.55 0.44 -26.77
N ASP A 88 6.13 1.62 -26.50
CA ASP A 88 6.50 2.60 -27.52
C ASP A 88 7.80 2.21 -28.27
N GLY A 89 8.45 1.11 -27.87
CA GLY A 89 9.66 0.60 -28.51
C GLY A 89 10.89 1.47 -28.26
N GLU A 90 10.98 2.12 -27.11
CA GLU A 90 12.21 2.81 -26.73
C GLU A 90 13.38 1.81 -26.64
N ASN A 91 14.57 2.24 -27.07
CA ASN A 91 15.79 1.44 -26.88
C ASN A 91 15.94 1.11 -25.39
N PHE A 92 16.20 -0.16 -25.04
CA PHE A 92 16.24 -0.63 -23.65
C PHE A 92 17.18 0.20 -22.78
N GLU A 93 18.28 0.71 -23.36
CA GLU A 93 19.24 1.60 -22.68
C GLU A 93 18.56 2.83 -22.05
N ASN A 94 17.48 3.33 -22.65
CA ASN A 94 16.74 4.52 -22.23
C ASN A 94 15.60 4.22 -21.23
N ILE A 95 15.31 2.95 -20.96
CA ILE A 95 14.31 2.59 -19.95
C ILE A 95 14.84 3.00 -18.58
N GLU A 96 14.07 3.81 -17.86
CA GLU A 96 14.50 4.44 -16.61
C GLU A 96 14.72 3.42 -15.50
N HIS A 97 13.85 2.41 -15.43
CA HIS A 97 13.91 1.41 -14.37
C HIS A 97 14.99 0.36 -14.63
N VAL A 98 16.03 0.36 -13.80
CA VAL A 98 17.23 -0.49 -13.96
C VAL A 98 16.90 -1.98 -14.01
N GLY A 99 16.03 -2.46 -13.11
CA GLY A 99 15.67 -3.88 -13.02
C GLY A 99 15.01 -4.43 -14.31
N ILE A 100 13.95 -3.77 -14.79
CA ILE A 100 13.27 -4.17 -16.03
C ILE A 100 14.16 -3.97 -17.26
N ARG A 101 14.98 -2.91 -17.32
CA ARG A 101 15.97 -2.72 -18.38
C ARG A 101 16.93 -3.91 -18.46
N TYR A 102 17.51 -4.31 -17.32
CA TYR A 102 18.39 -5.46 -17.25
C TYR A 102 17.66 -6.74 -17.68
N ALA A 103 16.43 -6.94 -17.20
CA ALA A 103 15.65 -8.12 -17.53
C ALA A 103 15.35 -8.24 -19.02
N LEU A 104 15.01 -7.14 -19.70
CA LEU A 104 14.72 -7.12 -21.14
C LEU A 104 15.92 -7.49 -22.02
N ASP A 105 17.14 -7.24 -21.54
CA ASP A 105 18.38 -7.56 -22.26
C ASP A 105 18.90 -8.98 -21.97
N HIS A 106 18.51 -9.58 -20.83
CA HIS A 106 19.10 -10.84 -20.34
C HIS A 106 18.13 -12.01 -20.23
N TYR A 107 16.82 -11.75 -20.21
CA TYR A 107 15.80 -12.79 -20.04
C TYR A 107 14.95 -12.88 -21.28
N LYS A 108 14.73 -14.13 -21.70
CA LYS A 108 13.91 -14.45 -22.86
C LYS A 108 12.46 -14.01 -22.69
N TYR A 109 11.91 -14.17 -21.48
CA TYR A 109 10.53 -13.84 -21.17
C TYR A 109 10.47 -12.86 -19.98
N VAL A 110 10.01 -11.65 -20.24
CA VAL A 110 9.73 -10.65 -19.21
C VAL A 110 8.22 -10.44 -19.13
N TYR A 111 7.64 -10.77 -17.98
CA TYR A 111 6.22 -10.59 -17.71
C TYR A 111 5.99 -9.35 -16.87
N VAL A 112 5.01 -8.52 -17.21
CA VAL A 112 4.54 -7.41 -16.39
C VAL A 112 3.07 -7.61 -16.08
N LEU A 113 2.75 -7.88 -14.82
CA LEU A 113 1.39 -8.13 -14.34
C LEU A 113 0.80 -6.87 -13.70
N PHE A 114 -0.35 -6.44 -14.19
CA PHE A 114 -1.10 -5.32 -13.63
C PHE A 114 -2.08 -5.84 -12.58
N ILE A 115 -1.96 -5.34 -11.36
CA ILE A 115 -2.72 -5.77 -10.19
C ILE A 115 -3.14 -4.56 -9.34
N ALA A 116 -4.05 -4.79 -8.41
CA ALA A 116 -4.41 -3.89 -7.33
C ALA A 116 -3.85 -4.43 -6.01
N ASP A 117 -2.74 -3.87 -5.54
CA ASP A 117 -2.02 -4.37 -4.35
C ASP A 117 -2.20 -3.43 -3.15
N TYR A 118 -2.01 -2.12 -3.34
CA TYR A 118 -2.12 -1.09 -2.30
C TYR A 118 -3.55 -0.87 -1.81
N ASP A 119 -4.53 -0.68 -2.71
CA ASP A 119 -5.94 -0.47 -2.34
C ASP A 119 -6.95 -1.16 -3.29
N GLN A 120 -7.47 -2.29 -2.84
CA GLN A 120 -8.46 -3.10 -3.58
C GLN A 120 -9.89 -2.56 -3.49
N SER A 121 -10.17 -1.51 -2.71
CA SER A 121 -11.54 -1.02 -2.46
C SER A 121 -12.26 -0.51 -3.71
N SER A 122 -11.50 -0.14 -4.74
CA SER A 122 -11.99 0.39 -6.02
C SER A 122 -12.22 -0.68 -7.10
N ILE A 123 -11.88 -1.93 -6.82
CA ILE A 123 -11.95 -3.05 -7.77
C ILE A 123 -13.24 -3.83 -7.57
N ASP A 124 -13.90 -4.22 -8.66
CA ASP A 124 -15.10 -5.05 -8.58
C ASP A 124 -14.77 -6.50 -8.15
N GLU A 125 -15.74 -7.16 -7.52
CA GLU A 125 -15.58 -8.50 -6.94
C GLU A 125 -15.07 -9.53 -7.96
N LYS A 126 -15.50 -9.45 -9.23
CA LYS A 126 -15.05 -10.41 -10.25
C LYS A 126 -13.62 -10.17 -10.68
N ALA A 127 -13.20 -8.91 -10.80
CA ALA A 127 -11.82 -8.56 -11.07
C ALA A 127 -10.91 -8.97 -9.90
N LEU A 128 -11.40 -8.82 -8.66
CA LEU A 128 -10.70 -9.27 -7.46
C LEU A 128 -10.51 -10.80 -7.45
N ASP A 129 -11.57 -11.58 -7.67
CA ASP A 129 -11.50 -13.05 -7.72
C ASP A 129 -10.45 -13.54 -8.72
N ARG A 130 -10.47 -12.98 -9.94
CA ARG A 130 -9.51 -13.34 -11.01
C ARG A 130 -8.09 -12.92 -10.67
N GLN A 131 -7.91 -11.78 -10.02
CA GLN A 131 -6.61 -11.34 -9.55
C GLN A 131 -6.09 -12.32 -8.49
N THR A 132 -6.93 -12.74 -7.55
CA THR A 132 -6.56 -13.74 -6.54
C THR A 132 -6.11 -15.04 -7.19
N GLU A 133 -6.81 -15.51 -8.22
CA GLU A 133 -6.38 -16.70 -8.99
C GLU A 133 -5.00 -16.50 -9.63
N ALA A 134 -4.76 -15.36 -10.28
CA ALA A 134 -3.46 -15.08 -10.89
C ALA A 134 -2.34 -14.99 -9.85
N LEU A 135 -2.57 -14.29 -8.74
CA LEU A 135 -1.60 -14.13 -7.66
C LEU A 135 -1.29 -15.46 -6.94
N ASN A 136 -2.24 -16.38 -6.84
CA ASN A 136 -1.97 -17.72 -6.32
C ASN A 136 -0.95 -18.46 -7.19
N VAL A 137 -1.05 -18.36 -8.52
CA VAL A 137 -0.07 -18.95 -9.44
C VAL A 137 1.29 -18.26 -9.32
N VAL A 138 1.32 -16.92 -9.18
CA VAL A 138 2.56 -16.17 -8.93
C VAL A 138 3.21 -16.60 -7.62
N ASN A 139 2.43 -16.80 -6.56
CA ASN A 139 2.95 -17.28 -5.28
C ASN A 139 3.56 -18.68 -5.40
N GLU A 140 2.96 -19.57 -6.18
CA GLU A 140 3.56 -20.87 -6.50
C GLU A 140 4.88 -20.73 -7.28
N LEU A 141 4.91 -19.87 -8.29
CA LEU A 141 6.13 -19.57 -9.07
C LEU A 141 7.27 -19.07 -8.17
N PHE A 142 6.99 -18.13 -7.28
CA PHE A 142 7.97 -17.56 -6.33
C PHE A 142 8.30 -18.53 -5.17
N GLY A 143 7.55 -19.62 -5.04
CA GLY A 143 7.85 -20.75 -4.16
C GLY A 143 8.77 -21.81 -4.78
N LEU A 144 9.04 -21.74 -6.09
CA LEU A 144 9.90 -22.72 -6.76
C LEU A 144 11.37 -22.58 -6.35
N SER A 145 12.10 -23.69 -6.41
CA SER A 145 13.54 -23.72 -6.17
C SER A 145 14.37 -22.96 -7.21
N VAL A 146 13.80 -22.71 -8.40
CA VAL A 146 14.44 -21.94 -9.48
C VAL A 146 14.39 -20.43 -9.25
N LYS A 147 13.68 -19.95 -8.22
CA LYS A 147 13.68 -18.54 -7.85
C LYS A 147 15.09 -18.08 -7.49
N LYS A 148 15.50 -16.94 -8.04
CA LYS A 148 16.78 -16.29 -7.74
C LYS A 148 16.56 -14.83 -7.39
N GLU A 149 17.28 -14.36 -6.38
CA GLU A 149 17.46 -12.93 -6.14
C GLU A 149 18.75 -12.50 -6.84
N LEU A 150 18.63 -11.52 -7.74
CA LEU A 150 19.73 -11.04 -8.55
C LEU A 150 19.99 -9.58 -8.25
N ALA A 151 21.20 -9.28 -7.77
CA ALA A 151 21.68 -7.92 -7.63
C ALA A 151 22.12 -7.39 -9.01
N VAL A 152 21.48 -6.31 -9.45
CA VAL A 152 21.80 -5.56 -10.66
C VAL A 152 22.48 -4.27 -10.23
N THR A 153 23.80 -4.21 -10.43
CA THR A 153 24.58 -3.02 -10.11
C THR A 153 24.48 -2.02 -11.26
N ASN A 154 24.07 -0.80 -10.95
CA ASN A 154 24.23 0.34 -11.84
C ASN A 154 25.23 1.30 -11.19
N PRO A 155 26.34 1.69 -11.86
CA PRO A 155 27.35 2.57 -11.26
C PRO A 155 26.80 3.93 -10.79
N ASP A 156 25.63 4.35 -11.28
CA ASP A 156 25.02 5.65 -10.99
C ASP A 156 23.79 5.57 -10.05
N VAL A 157 23.37 4.37 -9.61
CA VAL A 157 22.14 4.16 -8.80
C VAL A 157 22.39 3.06 -7.75
N GLU A 158 21.64 3.05 -6.63
CA GLU A 158 21.71 1.96 -5.63
C GLU A 158 21.51 0.57 -6.24
N ASP A 159 22.06 -0.47 -5.58
CA ASP A 159 21.96 -1.86 -6.02
C ASP A 159 20.49 -2.29 -6.17
N TYR A 160 20.09 -2.68 -7.39
CA TYR A 160 18.75 -3.18 -7.69
C TYR A 160 18.70 -4.69 -7.52
N THR A 161 18.21 -5.19 -6.39
CA THR A 161 17.89 -6.63 -6.27
C THR A 161 16.53 -6.92 -6.88
N ILE A 162 16.48 -7.73 -7.94
CA ILE A 162 15.21 -8.23 -8.53
C ILE A 162 15.06 -9.73 -8.29
N VAL A 163 13.82 -10.21 -8.25
CA VAL A 163 13.51 -11.63 -8.21
C VAL A 163 13.22 -12.14 -9.62
N THR A 164 13.88 -13.22 -10.02
CA THR A 164 13.70 -13.90 -11.31
C THR A 164 13.46 -15.40 -11.11
N LEU A 165 13.04 -16.09 -12.18
CA LEU A 165 12.67 -17.49 -12.16
C LEU A 165 13.48 -18.26 -13.21
N GLY A 166 14.43 -19.07 -12.73
CA GLY A 166 15.36 -19.76 -13.61
C GLY A 166 16.28 -18.80 -14.34
N ASP A 167 16.64 -19.15 -15.58
CA ASP A 167 17.57 -18.38 -16.41
C ASP A 167 16.84 -17.65 -17.57
N GLU A 168 15.53 -17.85 -17.72
CA GLU A 168 14.77 -17.34 -18.87
C GLU A 168 13.60 -16.42 -18.50
N VAL A 169 13.12 -16.44 -17.25
CA VAL A 169 11.89 -15.73 -16.85
C VAL A 169 12.15 -14.66 -15.80
N ALA A 170 11.62 -13.46 -16.03
CA ALA A 170 11.48 -12.40 -15.03
C ALA A 170 10.02 -11.93 -14.93
N ILE A 171 9.56 -11.60 -13.72
CA ILE A 171 8.19 -11.12 -13.48
C ILE A 171 8.25 -9.79 -12.74
N PHE A 172 7.55 -8.79 -13.26
CA PHE A 172 7.36 -7.47 -12.70
C PHE A 172 5.87 -7.19 -12.49
N PHE A 173 5.58 -6.18 -11.66
CA PHE A 173 4.23 -5.81 -11.25
C PHE A 173 3.99 -4.33 -11.46
N VAL A 174 2.78 -3.98 -11.88
CA VAL A 174 2.28 -2.60 -11.85
C VAL A 174 1.09 -2.59 -10.91
N ASP A 175 1.21 -1.87 -9.80
CA ASP A 175 0.06 -1.62 -8.94
C ASP A 175 -0.76 -0.45 -9.48
N VAL A 176 -1.92 -0.75 -10.04
CA VAL A 176 -2.80 0.23 -10.69
C VAL A 176 -3.55 1.11 -9.70
N THR A 177 -3.47 0.80 -8.41
CA THR A 177 -4.16 1.56 -7.34
C THR A 177 -3.32 2.72 -6.83
N LEU A 178 -2.04 2.78 -7.22
CA LEU A 178 -1.18 3.94 -7.01
C LEU A 178 -1.51 5.06 -8.00
N SER A 179 -1.44 6.32 -7.54
CA SER A 179 -1.80 7.51 -8.34
C SER A 179 -1.05 7.60 -9.67
N ASP A 180 0.24 7.25 -9.65
CA ASP A 180 1.13 7.35 -10.81
C ASP A 180 0.79 6.33 -11.89
N ASN A 181 0.03 5.29 -11.52
CA ASN A 181 -0.38 4.19 -12.38
C ASN A 181 -1.86 4.26 -12.79
N ALA A 182 -2.59 5.31 -12.40
CA ALA A 182 -4.02 5.46 -12.69
C ALA A 182 -4.35 5.39 -14.20
N ALA A 183 -3.38 5.74 -15.07
CA ALA A 183 -3.52 5.70 -16.52
C ALA A 183 -3.14 4.36 -17.17
N TYR A 184 -3.00 3.26 -16.42
CA TYR A 184 -2.53 1.97 -16.94
C TYR A 184 -3.31 1.47 -18.16
N ARG A 185 -4.63 1.71 -18.21
CA ARG A 185 -5.48 1.26 -19.32
C ARG A 185 -5.06 1.83 -20.67
N SER A 186 -4.32 2.95 -20.69
CA SER A 186 -3.82 3.59 -21.91
C SER A 186 -2.63 2.87 -22.54
N VAL A 187 -1.91 2.02 -21.78
CA VAL A 187 -0.75 1.26 -22.31
C VAL A 187 -1.11 -0.16 -22.71
N VAL A 188 -2.28 -0.65 -22.30
CA VAL A 188 -2.76 -1.99 -22.64
C VAL A 188 -3.29 -1.99 -24.07
N ASP A 189 -2.69 -2.81 -24.94
CA ASP A 189 -3.27 -3.03 -26.26
C ASP A 189 -4.56 -3.85 -26.13
N THR A 190 -5.66 -3.21 -26.51
CA THR A 190 -7.00 -3.81 -26.58
C THR A 190 -7.45 -4.07 -28.01
N GLY A 191 -6.60 -3.70 -28.98
CA GLY A 191 -6.75 -4.00 -30.40
C GLY A 191 -6.62 -5.49 -30.66
N GLU A 192 -7.22 -5.95 -31.76
CA GLU A 192 -7.15 -7.34 -32.20
C GLU A 192 -7.56 -8.41 -31.16
N GLY A 193 -8.38 -8.09 -30.16
CA GLY A 193 -8.80 -9.07 -29.15
C GLY A 193 -7.71 -9.42 -28.14
N GLN A 194 -6.61 -8.65 -28.10
CA GLN A 194 -5.65 -8.71 -27.00
C GLN A 194 -6.24 -8.05 -25.74
N ALA A 195 -5.90 -8.60 -24.57
CA ALA A 195 -6.29 -8.13 -23.22
C ALA A 195 -7.64 -7.37 -23.11
N ALA A 196 -8.74 -8.05 -23.49
CA ALA A 196 -10.08 -7.46 -23.59
C ALA A 196 -10.39 -6.44 -22.48
N SER A 197 -10.74 -5.21 -22.88
CA SER A 197 -11.14 -4.09 -22.01
C SER A 197 -10.10 -3.56 -21.01
N ALA A 198 -8.84 -4.02 -21.05
CA ALA A 198 -7.81 -3.67 -20.06
C ALA A 198 -8.28 -3.89 -18.61
N SER A 199 -9.09 -4.94 -18.39
CA SER A 199 -9.60 -5.30 -17.07
C SER A 199 -8.55 -6.11 -16.28
N LEU A 200 -8.59 -6.02 -14.95
CA LEU A 200 -7.63 -6.74 -14.10
C LEU A 200 -8.03 -8.22 -13.91
N PRO A 201 -7.05 -9.12 -13.72
CA PRO A 201 -5.62 -8.92 -13.96
C PRO A 201 -5.30 -8.92 -15.47
N VAL A 202 -4.44 -8.01 -15.91
CA VAL A 202 -3.91 -7.96 -17.29
C VAL A 202 -2.40 -8.13 -17.24
N MET A 203 -1.83 -8.81 -18.22
CA MET A 203 -0.40 -9.11 -18.27
C MET A 203 0.18 -8.80 -19.64
N LEU A 204 1.36 -8.17 -19.64
CA LEU A 204 2.22 -8.05 -20.82
C LEU A 204 3.30 -9.14 -20.74
N GLU A 205 3.52 -9.87 -21.82
CA GLU A 205 4.74 -10.63 -22.07
C GLU A 205 5.57 -9.88 -23.09
N VAL A 206 6.86 -9.74 -22.78
CA VAL A 206 7.88 -9.30 -23.71
C VAL A 206 8.79 -10.49 -23.99
N THR A 207 8.87 -10.91 -25.25
CA THR A 207 9.75 -12.01 -25.68
C THR A 207 10.97 -11.45 -26.38
N ASP A 208 12.16 -11.89 -25.94
CA ASP A 208 13.46 -11.46 -26.48
C ASP A 208 13.61 -9.91 -26.52
N GLY A 209 12.98 -9.23 -25.55
CA GLY A 209 12.93 -7.77 -25.46
C GLY A 209 12.04 -7.08 -26.52
N ILE A 210 11.59 -7.78 -27.55
CA ILE A 210 11.05 -7.16 -28.77
C ILE A 210 9.56 -7.45 -28.95
N ASP A 211 9.16 -8.72 -28.83
CA ASP A 211 7.81 -9.14 -29.19
C ASP A 211 6.85 -8.96 -28.01
N LEU A 212 5.79 -8.17 -28.22
CA LEU A 212 4.82 -7.81 -27.19
C LEU A 212 3.54 -8.63 -27.33
N ASN A 213 3.13 -9.32 -26.27
CA ASN A 213 1.89 -10.07 -26.23
C ASN A 213 1.08 -9.73 -24.98
N TRP A 214 -0.18 -9.33 -25.16
CA TRP A 214 -1.07 -8.96 -24.06
C TRP A 214 -2.08 -10.06 -23.72
N PHE A 215 -2.13 -10.43 -22.45
CA PHE A 215 -3.05 -11.43 -21.88
C PHE A 215 -4.08 -10.76 -20.99
N GLY A 216 -5.34 -11.08 -21.23
CA GLY A 216 -6.45 -10.51 -20.48
C GLY A 216 -6.85 -11.34 -19.26
N PRO A 217 -7.76 -10.82 -18.43
CA PRO A 217 -8.26 -11.50 -17.25
C PRO A 217 -9.09 -12.75 -17.53
N TRP A 218 -9.60 -12.92 -18.75
CA TRP A 218 -10.30 -14.12 -19.21
C TRP A 218 -10.01 -14.37 -20.70
N THR A 219 -10.38 -15.54 -21.19
CA THR A 219 -10.20 -15.91 -22.60
C THR A 219 -11.03 -15.02 -23.52
N ALA A 220 -10.38 -14.24 -24.39
CA ALA A 220 -11.08 -13.63 -25.51
C ALA A 220 -11.44 -14.72 -26.52
N ILE A 221 -12.67 -14.72 -27.03
CA ILE A 221 -13.19 -15.78 -27.91
C ILE A 221 -12.29 -16.02 -29.13
N ASP A 222 -11.53 -15.00 -29.57
CA ASP A 222 -10.87 -15.04 -30.86
C ASP A 222 -9.33 -15.12 -30.84
N LYS A 223 -8.59 -14.74 -29.79
CA LYS A 223 -7.11 -14.58 -29.95
C LYS A 223 -6.15 -14.92 -28.79
N ASN A 224 -6.43 -14.71 -27.49
CA ASN A 224 -5.42 -14.92 -26.43
C ASN A 224 -5.92 -15.71 -25.18
N PRO A 225 -5.07 -16.56 -24.57
CA PRO A 225 -5.38 -17.20 -23.29
C PRO A 225 -5.45 -16.15 -22.17
N SER A 226 -6.11 -16.51 -21.05
CA SER A 226 -6.13 -15.63 -19.88
C SER A 226 -4.75 -15.51 -19.24
N SER A 227 -4.50 -14.42 -18.51
CA SER A 227 -3.27 -14.21 -17.71
C SER A 227 -3.01 -15.41 -16.79
N VAL A 228 -4.06 -15.93 -16.14
CA VAL A 228 -3.99 -17.13 -15.29
C VAL A 228 -3.55 -18.36 -16.09
N THR A 229 -4.10 -18.58 -17.28
CA THR A 229 -3.74 -19.73 -18.13
C THR A 229 -2.27 -19.62 -18.56
N LYS A 230 -1.82 -18.43 -18.94
CA LYS A 230 -0.43 -18.19 -19.33
C LYS A 230 0.53 -18.38 -18.16
N LEU A 231 0.21 -17.83 -16.98
CA LEU A 231 1.01 -18.03 -15.77
C LEU A 231 1.11 -19.51 -15.37
N ASN A 232 0.03 -20.28 -15.50
CA ASN A 232 0.06 -21.72 -15.27
C ASN A 232 0.96 -22.44 -16.27
N SER A 233 0.91 -22.07 -17.56
CA SER A 233 1.83 -22.63 -18.55
C SER A 233 3.30 -22.33 -18.23
N VAL A 234 3.60 -21.14 -17.72
CA VAL A 234 4.95 -20.80 -17.23
C VAL A 234 5.33 -21.66 -16.03
N LEU A 235 4.43 -21.79 -15.04
CA LEU A 235 4.63 -22.62 -13.86
C LEU A 235 4.91 -24.08 -14.21
N GLU A 236 4.15 -24.65 -15.15
CA GLU A 236 4.37 -26.00 -15.64
C GLU A 236 5.70 -26.16 -16.37
N SER A 237 6.15 -25.15 -17.10
CA SER A 237 7.45 -25.19 -17.80
C SER A 237 8.67 -25.12 -16.88
N LEU A 238 8.49 -24.61 -15.66
CA LEU A 238 9.56 -24.39 -14.67
C LEU A 238 9.59 -25.45 -13.55
N LYS A 239 8.60 -26.34 -13.49
CA LYS A 239 8.55 -27.48 -12.57
C LYS A 239 9.40 -28.65 -13.08
#